data_AF-A0A6G6TLV5-F1
#
_entry.id   AF-A0A6G6TLV5-F1
#
_cell.length_a   1.000
_cell.length_b   1.000
_cell.length_c   1.000
_cell.angle_alpha   90.00
_cell.angle_beta   90.00
_cell.angle_gamma   90.00
#
_symmetry.space_group_name_H-M   'P 1'
#
loop_
_entity.id
_entity.type
_entity.pdbx_description
1 polymer ?
#
loop_
_entity_poly.entity_id
_entity_poly.type
_entity_poly.pdbx_seq_one_letter_code
_entity_poly.pdbx_strand_id
1 'polypeptide(L)'
;MHVYKIEKPGGKEKDEKQLPIDDGEILYTPLQKVLLPNEHEFFKLFYKGAKDDKERYYRIIIEETPVNLVPYQEDSKQPLVVPTVGLNTVMVIRPREMKFAYDHNNIAGTIKNTGNTYFRLLLNDQCDSDEENAKILQLLPGESYQHPWLKKEHKQFIVAFDRYIGLENNCFKN
;
A
#
# COMPACT_ATOMS: atom_id res chain seq x y z
N MET A 1 4.44 -16.88 -7.01
CA MET A 1 4.24 -15.43 -6.84
C MET A 1 3.78 -14.84 -8.16
N HIS A 2 2.76 -13.98 -8.11
CA HIS A 2 2.18 -13.30 -9.26
C HIS A 2 2.28 -11.79 -9.07
N VAL A 3 2.50 -11.07 -10.17
CA VAL A 3 2.57 -9.60 -10.17
C VAL A 3 1.69 -9.06 -11.27
N TYR A 4 0.85 -8.08 -10.96
CA TYR A 4 0.08 -7.33 -11.95
C TYR A 4 0.13 -5.83 -11.64
N LYS A 5 0.11 -5.00 -12.68
CA LYS A 5 0.11 -3.54 -12.53
C LYS A 5 -1.31 -3.06 -12.36
N ILE A 6 -1.51 -2.09 -11.47
CA ILE A 6 -2.83 -1.52 -11.18
C ILE A 6 -2.79 -0.01 -11.38
N GLU A 7 -3.93 0.56 -11.76
CA GLU A 7 -4.07 2.00 -11.95
C GLU A 7 -3.90 2.78 -10.63
N LYS A 8 -4.48 2.28 -9.54
CA LYS A 8 -4.32 2.83 -8.18
C LYS A 8 -4.68 1.81 -7.09
N PRO A 9 -4.08 1.91 -5.89
CA PRO A 9 -4.44 1.12 -4.72
C PRO A 9 -5.64 1.72 -3.96
N GLY A 10 -6.21 0.97 -3.01
CA GLY A 10 -7.16 1.49 -2.01
C GLY A 10 -8.65 1.20 -2.28
N GLY A 11 -8.98 0.47 -3.35
CA GLY A 11 -10.30 -0.09 -3.59
C GLY A 11 -10.44 -1.54 -3.10
N LYS A 12 -11.61 -2.15 -3.31
CA LYS A 12 -11.69 -3.62 -3.24
C LYS A 12 -10.86 -4.17 -4.40
N GLU A 13 -10.12 -5.25 -4.17
CA GLU A 13 -9.26 -5.85 -5.20
C GLU A 13 -9.98 -6.10 -6.54
N LYS A 14 -11.22 -6.57 -6.47
CA LYS A 14 -12.08 -6.80 -7.64
C LYS A 14 -12.40 -5.54 -8.47
N ASP A 15 -12.29 -4.36 -7.87
CA ASP A 15 -12.58 -3.07 -8.50
C ASP A 15 -11.29 -2.41 -9.03
N GLU A 16 -10.12 -3.03 -8.82
CA GLU A 16 -8.86 -2.53 -9.35
C GLU A 16 -8.73 -2.81 -10.84
N LYS A 17 -8.48 -1.73 -11.58
CA LYS A 17 -8.22 -1.82 -13.01
C LYS A 17 -6.77 -2.27 -13.24
N GLN A 18 -6.62 -3.48 -13.79
CA GLN A 18 -5.34 -4.01 -14.21
C GLN A 18 -4.83 -3.29 -15.46
N LEU A 19 -3.53 -3.02 -15.50
CA LEU A 19 -2.82 -2.43 -16.61
C LEU A 19 -1.79 -3.43 -17.15
N PRO A 20 -1.41 -3.33 -18.43
CA PRO A 20 -0.32 -4.15 -18.96
C PRO A 20 1.00 -3.84 -18.25
N ILE A 21 1.79 -4.88 -18.02
CA ILE A 21 3.19 -4.80 -17.58
C ILE A 21 4.07 -4.93 -18.82
N ASP A 22 5.01 -4.01 -18.99
CA ASP A 22 6.00 -4.10 -20.05
C ASP A 22 6.98 -5.23 -19.76
N ASP A 23 7.47 -5.93 -20.80
CA ASP A 23 8.39 -7.05 -20.62
C ASP A 23 9.66 -6.61 -19.87
N GLY A 24 10.02 -7.35 -18.83
CA GLY A 24 11.14 -7.05 -17.94
C GLY A 24 10.96 -5.84 -17.00
N GLU A 25 9.79 -5.18 -16.95
CA GLU A 25 9.52 -4.03 -16.08
C GLU A 25 9.65 -4.40 -14.59
N ILE A 26 9.15 -5.58 -14.22
CA ILE A 26 9.29 -6.18 -12.89
C ILE A 26 9.97 -7.53 -13.01
N LEU A 27 11.03 -7.74 -12.23
CA LEU A 27 11.71 -9.01 -12.08
C LEU A 27 11.70 -9.42 -10.61
N TYR A 28 11.62 -10.72 -10.34
CA TYR A 28 11.64 -11.19 -8.97
C TYR A 28 12.25 -12.58 -8.83
N THR A 29 12.72 -12.87 -7.63
CA THR A 29 13.31 -14.17 -7.28
C THR A 29 13.10 -14.45 -5.78
N PRO A 30 12.92 -15.72 -5.39
CA PRO A 30 12.70 -16.88 -6.25
C PRO A 30 11.30 -16.86 -6.90
N LEU A 31 11.12 -17.59 -8.00
CA LEU A 31 9.80 -17.79 -8.61
C LEU A 31 8.91 -18.69 -7.73
N GLN A 32 9.53 -19.72 -7.15
CA GLN A 32 8.96 -20.68 -6.22
C GLN A 32 10.05 -21.17 -5.27
N LYS A 33 9.68 -21.44 -4.01
CA LYS A 33 10.57 -21.97 -2.99
C LYS A 33 9.78 -22.92 -2.08
N VAL A 34 10.36 -24.06 -1.77
CA VAL A 34 9.89 -24.91 -0.67
C VAL A 34 10.52 -24.41 0.61
N LEU A 35 9.68 -24.16 1.62
CA LEU A 35 10.11 -23.74 2.95
C LEU A 35 9.85 -24.88 3.93
N LEU A 36 10.88 -25.26 4.70
CA LEU A 36 10.74 -26.17 5.81
C LEU A 36 10.19 -25.43 7.05
N PRO A 37 9.69 -26.16 8.08
CA PRO A 37 9.23 -25.53 9.31
C PRO A 37 10.29 -24.61 9.93
N ASN A 38 9.88 -23.40 10.30
CA ASN A 38 10.74 -22.33 10.85
C ASN A 38 11.81 -21.78 9.89
N GLU A 39 11.75 -22.10 8.59
CA GLU A 39 12.58 -21.42 7.60
C GLU A 39 11.96 -20.08 7.17
N HIS A 40 12.85 -19.16 6.79
CA HIS A 40 12.50 -17.86 6.22
C HIS A 40 13.28 -17.68 4.91
N GLU A 41 12.65 -17.05 3.92
CA GLU A 41 13.28 -16.74 2.65
C GLU A 41 12.98 -15.29 2.25
N PHE A 42 13.94 -14.65 1.59
CA PHE A 42 13.76 -13.30 1.08
C PHE A 42 13.31 -13.30 -0.38
N PHE A 43 12.15 -12.72 -0.65
CA PHE A 43 11.72 -12.38 -2.01
C PHE A 43 12.36 -11.06 -2.43
N LYS A 44 13.17 -11.09 -3.48
CA LYS A 44 13.76 -9.90 -4.07
C LYS A 44 12.91 -9.45 -5.24
N LEU A 45 12.49 -8.19 -5.23
CA LEU A 45 11.73 -7.53 -6.29
C LEU A 45 12.58 -6.43 -6.91
N PHE A 46 12.68 -6.41 -8.23
CA PHE A 46 13.45 -5.44 -8.99
C PHE A 46 12.54 -4.75 -10.00
N TYR A 47 12.49 -3.42 -9.95
CA TYR A 47 11.84 -2.61 -10.98
C TYR A 47 12.89 -2.08 -11.96
N LYS A 48 12.71 -2.37 -13.25
CA LYS A 48 13.55 -1.91 -14.36
C LYS A 48 12.79 -1.06 -15.39
N GLY A 49 11.57 -0.64 -15.07
CA GLY A 49 10.79 0.25 -15.94
C GLY A 49 11.34 1.68 -16.05
N ALA A 50 10.53 2.54 -16.66
CA ALA A 50 10.89 3.93 -16.93
C ALA A 50 11.30 4.69 -15.65
N LYS A 51 12.27 5.59 -15.83
CA LYS A 51 12.79 6.52 -14.83
C LYS A 51 12.20 7.91 -15.08
N ASP A 52 10.93 8.09 -14.72
CA ASP A 52 10.19 9.32 -14.99
C ASP A 52 9.55 9.90 -13.71
N ASP A 53 8.64 10.84 -13.91
CA ASP A 53 7.93 11.59 -12.87
C ASP A 53 6.61 10.93 -12.43
N LYS A 54 6.38 9.65 -12.79
CA LYS A 54 5.13 8.94 -12.54
C LYS A 54 5.27 7.89 -11.45
N GLU A 55 4.35 7.95 -10.48
CA GLU A 55 4.15 6.88 -9.51
C GLU A 55 3.44 5.69 -10.16
N ARG A 56 3.86 4.48 -9.83
CA ARG A 56 3.27 3.23 -10.36
C ARG A 56 2.97 2.26 -9.25
N TYR A 57 1.94 1.45 -9.45
CA TYR A 57 1.43 0.53 -8.45
C TYR A 57 1.36 -0.88 -9.03
N TYR A 58 1.78 -1.85 -8.23
CA TYR A 58 1.74 -3.26 -8.59
C TYR A 58 1.17 -4.04 -7.42
N ARG A 59 0.30 -4.99 -7.73
CA ARG A 59 -0.05 -6.03 -6.76
C ARG A 59 0.96 -7.15 -6.83
N ILE A 60 1.35 -7.62 -5.66
CA ILE A 60 2.15 -8.83 -5.48
C ILE A 60 1.30 -9.82 -4.70
N ILE A 61 1.09 -10.99 -5.28
CA ILE A 61 0.39 -12.11 -4.65
C ILE A 61 1.39 -13.25 -4.45
N ILE A 62 1.61 -13.62 -3.20
CA ILE A 62 2.44 -14.76 -2.80
C ILE A 62 1.49 -15.83 -2.30
N GLU A 63 1.34 -16.91 -3.06
CA GLU A 63 0.48 -18.03 -2.69
C GLU A 63 1.32 -19.13 -2.03
N GLU A 64 0.77 -19.69 -0.94
CA GLU A 64 1.32 -20.83 -0.24
C GLU A 64 0.49 -22.08 -0.58
N THR A 65 1.16 -23.06 -1.18
CA THR A 65 0.57 -24.37 -1.45
C THR A 65 1.04 -25.34 -0.38
N PRO A 66 0.14 -25.90 0.45
CA PRO A 66 0.54 -26.91 1.43
C PRO A 66 1.04 -28.18 0.71
N VAL A 67 2.18 -28.71 1.14
CA VAL A 67 2.80 -29.91 0.54
C VAL A 67 2.23 -31.21 1.13
N ASN A 68 1.23 -31.13 2.01
CA ASN A 68 0.62 -32.31 2.62
C ASN A 68 -0.11 -33.13 1.54
N LEU A 69 0.56 -34.20 1.11
CA LEU A 69 -0.03 -35.32 0.39
C LEU A 69 -1.08 -35.94 1.32
N VAL A 70 -2.35 -35.56 1.14
CA VAL A 70 -3.44 -36.37 1.69
C VAL A 70 -3.31 -37.74 1.03
N PRO A 71 -3.16 -38.85 1.80
CA PRO A 71 -3.11 -40.16 1.19
C PRO A 71 -4.41 -40.37 0.42
N TYR A 72 -4.30 -40.48 -0.89
CA TYR A 72 -5.42 -40.77 -1.77
C TYR A 72 -5.98 -42.14 -1.37
N GLN A 73 -7.11 -42.15 -0.66
CA GLN A 73 -7.87 -43.37 -0.41
C GLN A 73 -8.88 -43.53 -1.55
N GLU A 74 -8.66 -44.52 -2.41
CA GLU A 74 -9.51 -44.85 -3.57
C GLU A 74 -11.00 -44.99 -3.23
N ASP A 75 -11.34 -45.34 -1.98
CA ASP A 75 -12.73 -45.55 -1.52
C ASP A 75 -13.41 -44.30 -0.91
N SER A 76 -12.70 -43.18 -0.78
CA SER A 76 -13.29 -41.96 -0.20
C SER A 76 -13.99 -41.11 -1.26
N LYS A 77 -15.33 -41.16 -1.31
CA LYS A 77 -16.17 -40.26 -2.15
C LYS A 77 -16.27 -38.84 -1.58
N GLN A 78 -15.25 -38.35 -0.87
CA GLN A 78 -15.26 -37.01 -0.30
C GLN A 78 -14.45 -36.06 -1.17
N PRO A 79 -14.98 -34.87 -1.49
CA PRO A 79 -14.23 -33.88 -2.24
C PRO A 79 -13.01 -33.43 -1.42
N LEU A 80 -11.82 -33.62 -1.98
CA LEU A 80 -10.57 -33.13 -1.40
C LEU A 80 -10.54 -31.60 -1.54
N VAL A 81 -10.66 -30.89 -0.42
CA VAL A 81 -10.54 -29.43 -0.38
C VAL A 81 -9.19 -29.07 0.24
N VAL A 82 -8.30 -28.50 -0.56
CA VAL A 82 -6.99 -28.01 -0.10
C VAL A 82 -7.06 -26.49 0.04
N PRO A 83 -7.02 -25.93 1.26
CA PRO A 83 -7.00 -24.48 1.45
C PRO A 83 -5.67 -23.92 0.93
N THR A 84 -5.74 -22.90 0.08
CA THR A 84 -4.58 -22.09 -0.34
C THR A 84 -4.63 -20.76 0.41
N VAL A 85 -3.54 -20.40 1.06
CA VAL A 85 -3.39 -19.09 1.72
C VAL A 85 -2.51 -18.23 0.84
N GLY A 86 -2.82 -16.95 0.71
CA GLY A 86 -2.01 -16.02 -0.06
C GLY A 86 -1.81 -14.69 0.66
N LEU A 87 -0.58 -14.18 0.62
CA LEU A 87 -0.28 -12.81 1.01
C LEU A 87 -0.51 -11.89 -0.19
N ASN A 88 -1.43 -10.94 -0.04
CA ASN A 88 -1.73 -9.94 -1.05
C ASN A 88 -1.21 -8.57 -0.60
N THR A 89 -0.27 -7.99 -1.34
CA THR A 89 0.36 -6.71 -0.99
C THR A 89 0.49 -5.77 -2.19
N VAL A 90 0.65 -4.47 -1.92
CA VAL A 90 0.87 -3.45 -2.95
C VAL A 90 2.30 -2.95 -2.86
N MET A 91 2.99 -2.99 -4.00
CA MET A 91 4.27 -2.32 -4.20
C MET A 91 4.04 -0.99 -4.92
N VAL A 92 4.56 0.08 -4.33
CA VAL A 92 4.51 1.42 -4.92
C VAL A 92 5.89 1.82 -5.39
N ILE A 93 6.03 2.07 -6.69
CA ILE A 93 7.24 2.64 -7.29
C ILE A 93 7.08 4.15 -7.32
N ARG A 94 7.81 4.84 -6.44
CA ARG A 94 7.85 6.31 -6.43
C ARG A 94 8.60 6.86 -7.66
N PRO A 95 8.23 8.04 -8.15
CA PRO A 95 8.96 8.75 -9.20
C PRO A 95 10.45 8.92 -8.87
N ARG A 96 11.30 9.00 -9.90
CA ARG A 96 12.74 9.30 -9.68
C ARG A 96 12.95 10.75 -9.25
N GLU A 97 12.22 11.67 -9.88
CA GLU A 97 12.16 13.06 -9.50
C GLU A 97 10.90 13.32 -8.69
N MET A 98 11.03 13.21 -7.37
CA MET A 98 9.89 13.38 -6.45
C MET A 98 9.58 14.88 -6.27
N LYS A 99 8.31 15.22 -6.48
CA LYS A 99 7.72 16.54 -6.25
C LYS A 99 6.68 16.40 -5.16
N PHE A 100 7.03 16.87 -3.97
CA PHE A 100 6.12 16.92 -2.85
C PHE A 100 5.42 18.27 -2.82
N ALA A 101 4.09 18.25 -2.97
CA ALA A 101 3.25 19.43 -2.87
C ALA A 101 1.87 19.02 -2.38
N TYR A 102 1.26 19.88 -1.57
CA TYR A 102 -0.11 19.70 -1.12
C TYR A 102 -0.79 21.07 -0.97
N ASP A 103 -2.11 21.07 -1.07
CA ASP A 103 -2.95 22.23 -0.78
C ASP A 103 -3.83 21.89 0.41
N HIS A 104 -3.75 22.68 1.47
CA HIS A 104 -4.52 22.49 2.69
C HIS A 104 -5.36 23.73 2.98
N ASN A 105 -6.67 23.54 3.11
CA ASN A 105 -7.60 24.60 3.44
C ASN A 105 -8.33 24.24 4.75
N ASN A 106 -7.88 24.88 5.84
CA ASN A 106 -8.43 24.70 7.18
C ASN A 106 -9.92 25.07 7.27
N ILE A 107 -10.35 26.09 6.52
CA ILE A 107 -11.73 26.61 6.58
C ILE A 107 -12.68 25.63 5.89
N ALA A 108 -12.30 25.15 4.71
CA ALA A 108 -13.06 24.15 3.96
C ALA A 108 -12.93 22.74 4.58
N GLY A 109 -11.88 22.49 5.35
CA GLY A 109 -11.54 21.19 5.92
C GLY A 109 -11.11 20.20 4.84
N THR A 110 -10.27 20.66 3.91
CA THR A 110 -9.83 19.90 2.73
C THR A 110 -8.33 19.86 2.65
N ILE A 111 -7.79 18.69 2.30
CA ILE A 111 -6.39 18.52 1.90
C ILE A 111 -6.35 17.83 0.55
N LYS A 112 -5.50 18.33 -0.35
CA LYS A 112 -5.28 17.76 -1.68
C LYS A 112 -3.82 17.50 -1.93
N ASN A 113 -3.50 16.33 -2.46
CA ASN A 113 -2.17 16.04 -2.95
C ASN A 113 -1.98 16.66 -4.33
N THR A 114 -1.12 17.67 -4.43
CA THR A 114 -0.78 18.37 -5.69
C THR A 114 0.61 17.98 -6.21
N GLY A 115 1.29 17.06 -5.51
CA GLY A 115 2.56 16.47 -5.90
C GLY A 115 2.40 15.29 -6.87
N ASN A 116 3.50 14.58 -7.10
CA ASN A 116 3.55 13.41 -8.01
C ASN A 116 3.79 12.07 -7.32
N THR A 117 3.77 12.03 -5.99
CA THR A 117 3.89 10.80 -5.19
C THR A 117 2.89 10.82 -4.04
N TYR A 118 2.44 9.64 -3.58
CA TYR A 118 1.55 9.58 -2.45
C TYR A 118 2.21 10.09 -1.17
N PHE A 119 1.37 10.56 -0.24
CA PHE A 119 1.74 10.73 1.16
C PHE A 119 0.66 10.15 2.05
N ARG A 120 1.01 9.94 3.32
CA ARG A 120 0.04 9.51 4.33
C ARG A 120 -0.37 10.70 5.17
N LEU A 121 -1.66 10.82 5.44
CA LEU A 121 -2.24 11.77 6.37
C LEU A 121 -2.61 11.00 7.64
N LEU A 122 -2.02 11.40 8.75
CA LEU A 122 -2.29 10.87 10.08
C LEU A 122 -3.17 11.88 10.81
N LEU A 123 -4.34 11.42 11.23
CA LEU A 123 -5.32 12.21 11.98
C LEU A 123 -5.56 11.54 13.33
N ASN A 124 -5.12 12.19 14.39
CA ASN A 124 -5.41 11.76 15.75
C ASN A 124 -6.79 12.25 16.18
N ASP A 125 -7.38 11.60 17.18
CA ASP A 125 -8.64 12.01 17.77
C ASP A 125 -8.49 13.21 18.72
N GLN A 126 -7.35 13.31 19.42
CA GLN A 126 -7.06 14.36 20.41
C GLN A 126 -5.62 14.86 20.35
N CYS A 127 -5.33 15.98 21.03
CA CYS A 127 -3.97 16.51 21.13
C CYS A 127 -3.02 15.65 21.96
N ASP A 128 -3.54 14.96 22.97
CA ASP A 128 -2.73 14.14 23.88
C ASP A 128 -2.81 12.65 23.56
N SER A 129 -3.40 12.27 22.42
CA SER A 129 -3.50 10.88 22.04
C SER A 129 -2.16 10.30 21.60
N ASP A 130 -1.96 9.03 21.92
CA ASP A 130 -0.88 8.21 21.36
C ASP A 130 -1.11 7.99 19.86
N GLU A 131 -0.02 7.81 19.11
CA GLU A 131 -0.06 7.60 17.65
C GLU A 131 -0.79 6.31 17.24
N GLU A 132 -0.95 5.34 18.16
CA GLU A 132 -1.64 4.07 17.88
C GLU A 132 -3.12 4.24 17.49
N ASN A 133 -3.77 5.32 17.93
CA ASN A 133 -5.19 5.57 17.62
C ASN A 133 -5.37 6.47 16.39
N ALA A 134 -4.29 6.81 15.68
CA ALA A 134 -4.34 7.68 14.52
C ALA A 134 -5.07 7.03 13.34
N LYS A 135 -6.02 7.76 12.75
CA LYS A 135 -6.56 7.40 11.44
C LYS A 135 -5.52 7.70 10.37
N ILE A 136 -5.03 6.67 9.70
CA ILE A 136 -4.06 6.78 8.61
C ILE A 136 -4.80 6.72 7.27
N LEU A 137 -4.63 7.76 6.46
CA LEU A 137 -5.18 7.87 5.11
C LEU A 137 -4.03 7.99 4.12
N GLN A 138 -4.11 7.31 2.99
CA GLN A 138 -3.17 7.49 1.89
C GLN A 138 -3.81 8.40 0.84
N LEU A 139 -3.15 9.51 0.50
CA LEU A 139 -3.58 10.41 -0.57
C LEU A 139 -2.65 10.25 -1.76
N LEU A 140 -3.18 9.71 -2.86
CA LEU A 140 -2.45 9.58 -4.12
C LEU A 140 -2.35 10.93 -4.85
N PRO A 141 -1.43 11.08 -5.83
CA PRO A 141 -1.34 12.29 -6.64
C PRO A 141 -2.69 12.72 -7.23
N GLY A 142 -3.09 13.97 -6.99
CA GLY A 142 -4.35 14.54 -7.45
C GLY A 142 -5.56 14.27 -6.55
N GLU A 143 -5.48 13.33 -5.60
CA GLU A 143 -6.59 13.03 -4.69
C GLU A 143 -6.78 14.11 -3.63
N SER A 144 -8.02 14.30 -3.22
CA SER A 144 -8.42 15.21 -2.15
C SER A 144 -9.22 14.48 -1.09
N TYR A 145 -8.95 14.80 0.17
CA TYR A 145 -9.73 14.36 1.31
C TYR A 145 -10.39 15.56 1.96
N GLN A 146 -11.71 15.45 2.17
CA GLN A 146 -12.49 16.47 2.87
C GLN A 146 -13.13 15.84 4.09
N HIS A 147 -12.88 16.43 5.26
CA HIS A 147 -13.49 15.96 6.50
C HIS A 147 -13.57 17.07 7.54
N PRO A 148 -14.63 17.14 8.36
CA PRO A 148 -14.75 18.11 9.44
C PRO A 148 -13.59 18.06 10.45
N TRP A 149 -12.92 16.92 10.57
CA TRP A 149 -11.72 16.78 11.43
C TRP A 149 -10.60 17.74 11.02
N LEU A 150 -10.36 17.96 9.73
CA LEU A 150 -9.32 18.89 9.27
C LEU A 150 -9.55 20.34 9.73
N LYS A 151 -10.75 20.68 10.19
CA LYS A 151 -11.08 22.01 10.75
C LYS A 151 -10.81 22.12 12.25
N LYS A 152 -10.68 21.00 12.96
CA LYS A 152 -10.51 20.96 14.42
C LYS A 152 -9.03 21.00 14.78
N GLU A 153 -8.72 21.58 15.94
CA GLU A 153 -7.39 21.51 16.55
C GLU A 153 -7.17 20.11 17.13
N HIS A 154 -6.28 19.34 16.49
CA HIS A 154 -5.79 18.03 16.97
C HIS A 154 -4.46 17.71 16.28
N LYS A 155 -3.83 16.62 16.70
CA LYS A 155 -2.58 16.15 16.10
C LYS A 155 -2.81 15.69 14.65
N GLN A 156 -2.32 16.48 13.69
CA GLN A 156 -2.48 16.23 12.27
C GLN A 156 -1.13 16.33 11.56
N PHE A 157 -0.74 15.26 10.87
CA PHE A 157 0.55 15.21 10.19
C PHE A 157 0.42 14.61 8.80
N ILE A 158 1.18 15.16 7.87
CA ILE A 158 1.55 14.45 6.65
C ILE A 158 2.84 13.68 6.94
N VAL A 159 2.83 12.38 6.68
CA VAL A 159 4.01 11.53 6.66
C VAL A 159 4.43 11.34 5.21
N ALA A 160 5.59 11.90 4.87
CA ALA A 160 6.21 11.81 3.56
C ALA A 160 7.74 11.80 3.70
N PHE A 161 8.42 10.94 2.93
CA PHE A 161 9.89 10.80 2.91
C PHE A 161 10.53 10.71 4.31
N ASP A 162 9.97 9.86 5.16
CA ASP A 162 10.45 9.61 6.53
C ASP A 162 10.44 10.86 7.42
N ARG A 163 9.57 11.82 7.11
CA ARG A 163 9.36 13.05 7.87
C ARG A 163 7.88 13.23 8.23
N TYR A 164 7.66 13.85 9.38
CA TYR A 164 6.37 14.32 9.83
C TYR A 164 6.27 15.82 9.57
N ILE A 165 5.23 16.23 8.84
CA ILE A 165 4.97 17.62 8.48
C ILE A 165 3.65 17.99 9.13
N GLY A 166 3.70 18.87 10.14
CA GLY A 166 2.51 19.35 10.83
C GLY A 166 1.66 20.24 9.93
N LEU A 167 0.33 20.15 10.08
CA LEU A 167 -0.61 21.07 9.43
C LEU A 167 -0.89 22.30 10.31
N GLU A 168 -1.45 23.36 9.71
CA GLU A 168 -1.67 24.69 10.35
C GLU A 168 -2.61 24.70 11.58
N ASN A 169 -3.20 23.56 11.94
CA ASN A 169 -4.07 23.38 13.13
C ASN A 169 -3.54 22.29 14.09
N ASN A 170 -2.23 22.03 14.09
CA ASN A 170 -1.63 21.04 14.96
C ASN A 170 -1.52 21.55 16.40
N CYS A 171 -1.59 20.66 17.39
CA CYS A 171 -1.61 21.00 18.83
C CYS A 171 -0.32 21.65 19.35
N PHE A 172 0.69 21.81 18.49
CA PHE A 172 1.88 22.57 18.80
C PHE A 172 1.61 24.06 18.57
N LYS A 173 1.02 24.71 19.56
CA LYS A 173 1.25 26.14 19.78
C LYS A 173 2.50 26.29 20.64
N ASN A 174 3.36 27.23 20.24
CA ASN A 174 4.59 27.64 20.95
C ASN A 174 4.43 27.68 22.48
#